data_AF-A0A936E2N0-F1
#
_entry.id   AF-A0A936E2N0-F1
#
_cell.length_a   1.000
_cell.length_b   1.000
_cell.length_c   1.000
_cell.angle_alpha   90.00
_cell.angle_beta   90.00
_cell.angle_gamma   90.00
#
_symmetry.space_group_name_H-M   'P 1'
#
loop_
_entity.id
_entity.type
_entity.pdbx_description
1 polymer ?
#
loop_
_entity_poly.entity_id
_entity_poly.type
_entity_poly.pdbx_seq_one_letter_code
_entity_poly.pdbx_strand_id
1 'polypeptide(L)'
;MKFLMILTILVCACPGGYSQSLLEKRFKVTVESEAVIEIKARAPGSSWRGAGREAAAATVFVDRLRSQDWILFGGEGDFTYRLLLGRVKPGEHEVKILFNPFQSAPQSRKIEIRDSRIRLLDRRDPEFAMVANAPSLCRAEYDRKTSPIFRCSSIVKRYETVI
;
A
#
# COMPACT_ATOMS: atom_id res chain seq x y z
N MET A 1 20.35 -59.75 12.18
CA MET A 1 19.02 -59.08 12.14
C MET A 1 19.26 -57.58 11.99
N LYS A 2 19.02 -57.02 10.79
CA LYS A 2 19.26 -55.59 10.46
C LYS A 2 18.02 -54.79 10.85
N PHE A 3 18.14 -53.93 11.87
CA PHE A 3 17.11 -52.93 12.18
C PHE A 3 17.25 -51.76 11.21
N LEU A 4 16.31 -51.66 10.27
CA LEU A 4 16.15 -50.54 9.37
C LEU A 4 15.39 -49.43 10.09
N MET A 5 16.11 -48.41 10.55
CA MET A 5 15.55 -47.22 11.19
C MET A 5 15.09 -46.26 10.08
N ILE A 6 13.78 -46.16 9.86
CA ILE A 6 13.19 -45.20 8.92
C ILE A 6 13.15 -43.83 9.61
N LEU A 7 14.01 -42.93 9.15
CA LEU A 7 14.03 -41.52 9.54
C LEU A 7 12.98 -40.75 8.72
N THR A 8 11.82 -40.48 9.32
CA THR A 8 10.79 -39.66 8.69
C THR A 8 11.17 -38.18 8.75
N ILE A 9 11.61 -37.64 7.61
CA ILE A 9 11.87 -36.21 7.43
C ILE A 9 10.52 -35.48 7.37
N LEU A 10 10.19 -34.73 8.42
CA LEU A 10 9.04 -33.82 8.43
C LEU A 10 9.42 -32.55 7.65
N VAL A 11 9.07 -32.50 6.37
CA VAL A 11 9.18 -31.28 5.56
C VAL A 11 8.12 -30.29 6.06
N CYS A 12 8.57 -29.31 6.84
CA CYS A 12 7.75 -28.18 7.26
C CYS A 12 7.61 -27.21 6.07
N ALA A 13 6.57 -27.40 5.25
CA ALA A 13 6.18 -26.42 4.26
C ALA A 13 5.56 -25.22 4.99
N CYS A 14 6.37 -24.23 5.35
CA CYS A 14 5.87 -22.92 5.77
C CYS A 14 5.12 -22.31 4.59
N PRO A 15 3.79 -22.12 4.62
CA PRO A 15 3.09 -21.42 3.56
C PRO A 15 3.35 -19.93 3.75
N GLY A 16 4.58 -19.46 3.52
CA GLY A 16 4.90 -18.03 3.39
C GLY A 16 4.35 -17.50 2.06
N GLY A 17 3.06 -17.71 1.82
CA GLY A 17 2.46 -17.62 0.51
C GLY A 17 1.60 -16.37 0.40
N TYR A 18 2.16 -15.32 -0.18
CA TYR A 18 1.34 -14.39 -0.95
C TYR A 18 0.57 -15.21 -1.99
N SER A 19 -0.71 -15.48 -1.73
CA SER A 19 -1.39 -16.59 -2.43
C SER A 19 -2.00 -16.17 -3.77
N GLN A 20 -2.22 -14.86 -3.97
CA GLN A 20 -2.86 -14.34 -5.18
C GLN A 20 -2.23 -13.01 -5.63
N SER A 21 -1.81 -12.94 -6.89
CA SER A 21 -1.49 -11.66 -7.53
C SER A 21 -2.79 -10.94 -7.86
N LEU A 22 -2.93 -9.71 -7.36
CA LEU A 22 -4.10 -8.87 -7.55
C LEU A 22 -3.91 -7.91 -8.73
N LEU A 23 -2.68 -7.40 -8.89
CA LEU A 23 -2.30 -6.47 -9.94
C LEU A 23 -0.82 -6.66 -10.27
N GLU A 24 -0.49 -6.61 -11.56
CA GLU A 24 0.88 -6.45 -12.06
C GLU A 24 0.82 -5.45 -13.21
N LYS A 25 1.58 -4.36 -13.11
CA LYS A 25 1.54 -3.28 -14.09
C LYS A 25 2.93 -2.70 -14.30
N ARG A 26 3.32 -2.61 -15.57
CA ARG A 26 4.55 -1.95 -15.99
C ARG A 26 4.28 -0.53 -16.42
N PHE A 27 5.24 0.34 -16.19
CA PHE A 27 5.17 1.74 -16.57
C PHE A 27 6.55 2.29 -16.88
N LYS A 28 6.59 3.22 -17.83
CA LYS A 28 7.81 3.88 -18.27
C LYS A 28 7.89 5.28 -17.71
N VAL A 29 9.08 5.64 -17.25
CA VAL A 29 9.40 6.95 -16.67
C VAL A 29 10.44 7.61 -17.56
N THR A 30 10.17 8.83 -18.01
CA THR A 30 11.10 9.61 -18.87
C THR A 30 11.94 10.60 -18.09
N VAL A 31 11.43 11.09 -16.96
CA VAL A 31 12.08 12.05 -16.06
C VAL A 31 11.88 11.56 -14.62
N GLU A 32 12.86 11.75 -13.74
CA GLU A 32 12.73 11.43 -12.32
C GLU A 32 11.42 12.01 -11.75
N SER A 33 10.61 11.14 -11.15
CA SER A 33 9.25 11.46 -10.72
C SER A 33 8.91 10.76 -9.40
N GLU A 34 7.92 11.27 -8.68
CA GLU A 34 7.22 10.49 -7.66
C GLU A 34 6.12 9.67 -8.34
N ALA A 35 6.13 8.35 -8.13
CA ALA A 35 5.10 7.46 -8.66
C ALA A 35 3.96 7.32 -7.64
N VAL A 36 2.74 7.44 -8.14
CA VAL A 36 1.51 7.26 -7.37
C VAL A 36 0.62 6.28 -8.11
N ILE A 37 0.00 5.35 -7.40
CA ILE A 37 -1.05 4.50 -7.97
C ILE A 37 -2.40 4.81 -7.30
N GLU A 38 -3.39 5.10 -8.13
CA GLU A 38 -4.78 5.19 -7.75
C GLU A 38 -5.47 3.87 -8.09
N ILE A 39 -6.14 3.26 -7.12
CA ILE A 39 -6.75 1.94 -7.26
C ILE A 39 -8.18 2.02 -6.75
N LYS A 40 -9.16 1.75 -7.61
CA LYS A 40 -10.54 1.55 -7.18
C LYS A 40 -10.71 0.08 -6.82
N ALA A 41 -11.01 -0.22 -5.56
CA ALA A 41 -11.13 -1.58 -5.08
C ALA A 41 -12.14 -1.72 -3.94
N ARG A 42 -12.54 -2.97 -3.68
CA ARG A 42 -13.37 -3.37 -2.54
C ARG A 42 -12.88 -4.70 -1.97
N ALA A 43 -13.23 -4.98 -0.72
CA ALA A 43 -12.94 -6.24 -0.05
C ALA A 43 -14.25 -6.90 0.40
N PRO A 44 -14.86 -7.77 -0.43
CA PRO A 44 -16.09 -8.47 -0.06
C PRO A 44 -15.91 -9.29 1.22
N GLY A 45 -16.89 -9.22 2.13
CA GLY A 45 -16.81 -9.84 3.46
C GLY A 45 -16.16 -8.94 4.52
N SER A 46 -15.49 -7.84 4.15
CA SER A 46 -14.80 -6.97 5.10
C SER A 46 -15.67 -5.83 5.63
N SER A 47 -15.79 -5.74 6.95
CA SER A 47 -16.46 -4.65 7.65
C SER A 47 -15.86 -4.45 9.04
N TRP A 48 -15.53 -3.19 9.37
CA TRP A 48 -15.09 -2.77 10.71
C TRP A 48 -16.17 -2.94 11.80
N ARG A 49 -17.41 -3.26 11.42
CA ARG A 49 -18.52 -3.47 12.37
C ARG A 49 -18.57 -4.89 12.94
N GLY A 50 -17.82 -5.83 12.36
CA GLY A 50 -17.84 -7.24 12.78
C GLY A 50 -16.43 -7.73 13.11
N ALA A 51 -16.30 -8.40 14.26
CA ALA A 51 -15.04 -9.01 14.66
C ALA A 51 -14.58 -10.06 13.64
N GLY A 52 -13.30 -10.04 13.29
CA GLY A 52 -12.70 -10.95 12.31
C GLY A 52 -13.01 -10.61 10.85
N ARG A 53 -13.68 -9.48 10.60
CA ARG A 53 -14.02 -8.94 9.26
C ARG A 53 -13.35 -7.60 8.99
N GLU A 54 -12.49 -7.09 9.86
CA GLU A 54 -12.09 -5.69 9.91
C GLU A 54 -11.61 -5.15 8.56
N ALA A 55 -10.61 -5.80 7.95
CA ALA A 55 -10.10 -5.42 6.63
C ALA A 55 -9.39 -6.57 5.93
N ALA A 56 -9.28 -6.48 4.61
CA ALA A 56 -8.33 -7.23 3.81
C ALA A 56 -7.04 -6.41 3.64
N ALA A 57 -5.91 -7.11 3.52
CA ALA A 57 -4.60 -6.50 3.32
C ALA A 57 -3.94 -7.04 2.06
N ALA A 58 -3.14 -6.20 1.41
CA ALA A 58 -2.27 -6.56 0.30
C ALA A 58 -0.87 -6.00 0.53
N THR A 59 0.15 -6.61 -0.08
CA THR A 59 1.52 -6.10 -0.07
C THR A 59 1.89 -5.59 -1.45
N VAL A 60 2.43 -4.38 -1.49
CA VAL A 60 2.84 -3.67 -2.69
C VAL A 60 4.35 -3.82 -2.87
N PHE A 61 4.74 -4.20 -4.08
CA PHE A 61 6.12 -4.30 -4.52
C PHE A 61 6.35 -3.33 -5.67
N VAL A 62 7.49 -2.66 -5.67
CA VAL A 62 8.00 -1.84 -6.78
C VAL A 62 9.35 -2.41 -7.18
N ASP A 63 9.50 -2.77 -8.44
CA ASP A 63 10.72 -3.40 -8.99
C ASP A 63 11.21 -4.62 -8.18
N ARG A 64 10.25 -5.44 -7.74
CA ARG A 64 10.43 -6.64 -6.88
C ARG A 64 10.85 -6.35 -5.43
N LEU A 65 11.02 -5.09 -5.04
CA LEU A 65 11.28 -4.70 -3.67
C LEU A 65 9.95 -4.42 -2.95
N ARG A 66 9.79 -4.95 -1.74
CA ARG A 66 8.60 -4.66 -0.92
C ARG A 66 8.60 -3.17 -0.56
N SER A 67 7.55 -2.46 -0.97
CA SER A 67 7.36 -1.03 -0.73
C SER A 67 6.55 -0.80 0.56
N GLN A 68 5.32 -1.33 0.62
CA GLN A 68 4.43 -1.14 1.77
C GLN A 68 3.35 -2.22 1.81
N ASP A 69 2.61 -2.28 2.92
CA ASP A 69 1.31 -2.96 2.96
C ASP A 69 0.18 -1.95 2.73
N TRP A 70 -0.89 -2.41 2.12
CA TRP A 70 -2.10 -1.68 1.80
C TRP A 70 -3.28 -2.36 2.49
N ILE A 71 -3.87 -1.64 3.46
CA ILE A 71 -5.06 -2.09 4.19
C ILE A 71 -6.30 -1.47 3.52
N LEU A 72 -7.25 -2.31 3.13
CA LEU A 72 -8.49 -1.88 2.46
C LEU A 72 -9.55 -1.48 3.49
N PHE A 73 -9.35 -0.31 4.10
CA PHE A 73 -10.26 0.21 5.13
C PHE A 73 -11.68 0.53 4.62
N GLY A 74 -11.88 0.64 3.30
CA GLY A 74 -13.21 0.85 2.70
C GLY A 74 -14.14 -0.37 2.79
N GLY A 75 -13.63 -1.53 3.24
CA GLY A 75 -14.42 -2.73 3.46
C GLY A 75 -15.11 -3.25 2.19
N GLU A 76 -16.37 -3.67 2.30
CA GLU A 76 -17.14 -4.22 1.17
C GLU A 76 -17.51 -3.20 0.10
N GLY A 77 -17.44 -1.89 0.39
CA GLY A 77 -17.76 -0.83 -0.56
C GLY A 77 -16.62 -0.57 -1.55
N ASP A 78 -16.97 -0.08 -2.75
CA ASP A 78 -15.98 0.45 -3.67
C ASP A 78 -15.34 1.71 -3.07
N PHE A 79 -14.01 1.74 -3.02
CA PHE A 79 -13.24 2.88 -2.54
C PHE A 79 -12.03 3.11 -3.44
N THR A 80 -11.67 4.38 -3.66
CA THR A 80 -10.48 4.76 -4.43
C THR A 80 -9.32 5.06 -3.48
N TYR A 81 -8.32 4.18 -3.50
CA TYR A 81 -7.11 4.28 -2.70
C TYR A 81 -6.02 4.95 -3.51
N ARG A 82 -5.32 5.92 -2.90
CA ARG A 82 -4.13 6.55 -3.47
C ARG A 82 -2.91 6.09 -2.68
N LEU A 83 -2.04 5.30 -3.31
CA LEU A 83 -0.83 4.77 -2.70
C LEU A 83 0.38 5.49 -3.30
N LEU A 84 1.29 5.94 -2.43
CA LEU A 84 2.53 6.59 -2.83
C LEU A 84 3.59 5.51 -3.02
N LEU A 85 4.02 5.28 -4.26
CA LEU A 85 5.04 4.26 -4.57
C LEU A 85 6.46 4.79 -4.35
N GLY A 86 6.60 6.10 -4.19
CA GLY A 86 7.85 6.80 -3.94
C GLY A 86 8.56 7.22 -5.22
N ARG A 87 9.81 7.67 -5.07
CA ARG A 87 10.61 8.20 -6.16
C ARG A 87 11.08 7.10 -7.11
N VAL A 88 10.91 7.35 -8.41
CA VAL A 88 11.35 6.50 -9.51
C VAL A 88 12.25 7.28 -10.47
N LYS A 89 13.31 6.62 -10.94
CA LYS A 89 14.27 7.19 -11.92
C LYS A 89 13.73 7.02 -13.34
N PRO A 90 14.32 7.67 -14.36
CA PRO A 90 14.00 7.33 -15.76
C PRO A 90 14.31 5.85 -16.05
N GLY A 91 13.36 5.15 -16.67
CA GLY A 91 13.46 3.72 -16.92
C GLY A 91 12.11 3.01 -17.03
N GLU A 92 12.17 1.68 -17.18
CA GLU A 92 11.02 0.79 -17.07
C GLU A 92 10.90 0.31 -15.62
N HIS A 93 9.68 0.36 -15.10
CA HIS A 93 9.37 -0.03 -13.72
C HIS A 93 8.17 -0.96 -13.68
N GLU A 94 8.04 -1.70 -12.60
CA GLU A 94 6.93 -2.61 -12.35
C GLU A 94 6.36 -2.41 -10.95
N VAL A 95 5.03 -2.32 -10.86
CA VAL A 95 4.31 -2.43 -9.60
C VAL A 95 3.56 -3.76 -9.57
N LYS A 96 3.72 -4.49 -8.48
CA LYS A 96 3.04 -5.76 -8.22
C LYS A 96 2.35 -5.70 -6.87
N ILE A 97 1.08 -6.07 -6.85
CA ILE A 97 0.28 -6.10 -5.62
C ILE A 97 -0.20 -7.53 -5.40
N LEU A 98 0.09 -8.04 -4.20
CA LEU A 98 -0.23 -9.39 -3.80
C LEU A 98 -1.16 -9.39 -2.60
N PHE A 99 -2.15 -10.28 -2.59
CA PHE A 99 -2.98 -10.48 -1.40
C PHE A 99 -2.13 -10.96 -0.22
N ASN A 100 -2.33 -10.38 0.96
CA ASN A 100 -1.62 -10.72 2.18
C ASN A 100 -2.58 -11.37 3.18
N PRO A 101 -2.70 -12.72 3.20
CA PRO A 101 -3.59 -13.42 4.12
C PRO A 101 -3.16 -13.29 5.58
N PHE A 102 -1.88 -13.06 5.86
CA PHE A 102 -1.36 -12.97 7.23
C PHE A 102 -1.78 -11.70 7.96
N GLN A 103 -1.94 -10.60 7.21
CA GLN A 103 -2.39 -9.32 7.74
C GLN A 103 -3.87 -9.06 7.51
N SER A 104 -4.55 -9.95 6.79
CA SER A 104 -5.99 -9.85 6.56
C SER A 104 -6.76 -10.41 7.74
N ALA A 105 -7.92 -9.82 8.03
CA ALA A 105 -8.83 -10.42 8.99
C ALA A 105 -9.30 -11.81 8.50
N PRO A 106 -9.57 -12.78 9.40
CA PRO A 106 -9.83 -14.18 9.03
C PRO A 106 -10.97 -14.38 8.01
N GLN A 107 -11.97 -13.50 8.00
CA GLN A 107 -13.11 -13.53 7.08
C GLN A 107 -12.96 -12.58 5.88
N SER A 108 -11.89 -11.78 5.84
CA SER A 108 -11.58 -10.82 4.77
C SER A 108 -10.63 -11.43 3.74
N ARG A 109 -11.12 -12.44 3.01
CA ARG A 109 -10.26 -13.33 2.18
C ARG A 109 -10.13 -12.93 0.71
N LYS A 110 -10.75 -11.83 0.30
CA LYS A 110 -10.82 -11.44 -1.11
C LYS A 110 -10.66 -9.94 -1.27
N ILE A 111 -9.90 -9.54 -2.28
CA ILE A 111 -9.80 -8.17 -2.76
C ILE A 111 -10.20 -8.17 -4.24
N GLU A 112 -11.04 -7.21 -4.61
CA GLU A 112 -11.46 -7.00 -5.99
C GLU A 112 -10.99 -5.61 -6.44
N ILE A 113 -10.07 -5.58 -7.40
CA ILE A 113 -9.64 -4.35 -8.07
C ILE A 113 -10.55 -4.11 -9.27
N ARG A 114 -11.18 -2.93 -9.32
CA ARG A 114 -12.07 -2.48 -10.39
C ARG A 114 -11.35 -1.67 -11.45
N ASP A 115 -10.47 -0.78 -11.00
CA ASP A 115 -9.68 0.08 -11.87
C ASP A 115 -8.33 0.42 -11.22
N SER A 116 -7.33 0.72 -12.04
CA SER A 116 -6.01 1.17 -11.55
C SER A 116 -5.32 2.12 -12.53
N ARG A 117 -4.80 3.23 -12.01
CA ARG A 117 -4.07 4.25 -12.77
C ARG A 117 -2.78 4.62 -12.07
N ILE A 118 -1.69 4.65 -12.83
CA ILE A 118 -0.40 5.17 -12.35
C ILE A 118 -0.31 6.63 -12.81
N ARG A 119 0.07 7.51 -11.88
CA ARG A 119 0.42 8.90 -12.12
C ARG A 119 1.90 9.09 -11.81
N LEU A 120 2.58 9.79 -12.70
CA LEU A 120 3.97 10.20 -12.52
C LEU A 120 3.95 11.70 -12.28
N LEU A 121 4.42 12.12 -11.11
CA LEU A 121 4.51 13.52 -10.73
C LEU A 121 5.98 13.91 -10.88
N ASP A 122 6.31 14.70 -11.87
CA ASP A 122 7.64 15.31 -11.98
C ASP A 122 7.68 16.65 -11.23
N ARG A 123 8.87 17.26 -11.11
CA ARG A 123 9.05 18.50 -10.32
C ARG A 123 8.22 19.71 -10.78
N ARG A 124 7.65 19.67 -11.99
CA ARG A 124 6.79 20.72 -12.53
C ARG A 124 5.32 20.51 -12.14
N ASP A 125 4.95 19.32 -11.70
CA ASP A 125 3.61 19.03 -11.20
C ASP A 125 3.39 19.76 -9.87
N PRO A 126 2.29 20.52 -9.70
CA PRO A 126 2.03 21.26 -8.46
C PRO A 126 1.87 20.34 -7.23
N GLU A 127 1.44 19.09 -7.41
CA GLU A 127 1.32 18.11 -6.33
C GLU A 127 2.67 17.49 -5.91
N PHE A 128 3.73 17.65 -6.73
CA PHE A 128 5.03 17.01 -6.50
C PHE A 128 5.58 17.32 -5.11
N ALA A 129 5.59 18.61 -4.74
CA ALA A 129 6.15 19.05 -3.47
C ALA A 129 5.41 18.45 -2.27
N MET A 130 4.09 18.24 -2.38
CA MET A 130 3.31 17.62 -1.31
C MET A 130 3.62 16.13 -1.20
N VAL A 131 3.62 15.42 -2.33
CA VAL A 131 3.83 13.96 -2.37
C VAL A 131 5.25 13.58 -1.96
N ALA A 132 6.26 14.27 -2.49
CA ALA A 132 7.67 13.99 -2.18
C ALA A 132 8.03 14.24 -0.69
N ASN A 133 7.19 14.97 0.04
CA ASN A 133 7.40 15.36 1.45
C ASN A 133 6.30 14.82 2.39
N ALA A 134 5.51 13.83 1.95
CA ALA A 134 4.30 13.40 2.66
C ALA A 134 4.51 12.87 4.11
N PRO A 135 5.70 12.41 4.56
CA PRO A 135 5.91 12.17 6.00
C PRO A 135 6.37 13.40 6.79
N SER A 136 6.97 14.41 6.14
CA SER A 136 7.62 15.55 6.81
C SER A 136 6.72 16.78 6.98
N LEU A 137 5.69 16.92 6.15
CA LEU A 137 4.75 18.06 6.22
C LEU A 137 3.81 17.99 7.44
N CYS A 138 3.50 16.79 7.92
CA CYS A 138 2.69 16.53 9.11
C CYS A 138 3.54 15.95 10.24
N ARG A 139 4.59 16.66 10.65
CA ARG A 139 5.20 16.38 11.96
C ARG A 139 4.23 16.88 13.03
N ALA A 140 3.46 15.96 13.62
CA ALA A 140 2.76 16.24 14.86
C ALA A 140 3.82 16.52 15.94
N GLU A 141 4.00 17.78 16.28
CA GLU A 141 4.77 18.16 17.46
C GLU A 141 3.91 17.82 18.67
N TYR A 142 4.24 16.70 19.34
CA TYR A 142 3.51 16.21 20.49
C TYR A 142 3.82 17.08 21.71
N ASP A 143 3.06 18.18 21.88
CA ASP A 143 3.04 18.93 23.13
C ASP A 143 2.13 18.22 24.14
N ARG A 144 2.70 17.73 25.24
CA ARG A 144 1.97 17.01 26.31
C ARG A 144 0.97 17.88 27.08
N LYS A 145 0.96 19.22 26.92
CA LYS A 145 0.18 20.13 27.77
C LYS A 145 -1.04 20.76 27.11
N THR A 146 -1.21 20.67 25.80
CA THR A 146 -2.35 21.27 25.10
C THR A 146 -2.99 20.28 24.14
N SER A 147 -4.33 20.29 24.04
CA SER A 147 -5.07 19.47 23.07
C SER A 147 -4.45 19.58 21.67
N PRO A 148 -4.49 18.53 20.84
CA PRO A 148 -3.72 18.48 19.60
C PRO A 148 -4.19 19.59 18.64
N ILE A 149 -3.43 20.68 18.59
CA ILE A 149 -3.52 21.63 17.49
C ILE A 149 -2.66 21.03 16.39
N PHE A 150 -3.30 20.49 15.35
CA PHE A 150 -2.64 20.12 14.12
C PHE A 150 -2.03 21.39 13.49
N ARG A 151 -0.80 21.74 13.84
CA ARG A 151 -0.04 22.77 13.13
C ARG A 151 0.57 22.14 11.89
N CYS A 152 -0.09 22.38 10.76
CA CYS A 152 0.53 22.16 9.47
C CYS A 152 1.66 23.19 9.28
N SER A 153 2.81 22.75 8.75
CA SER A 153 3.93 23.65 8.42
C SER A 153 3.48 24.75 7.44
N SER A 154 4.12 25.92 7.49
CA SER A 154 3.83 27.09 6.64
C SER A 154 3.91 26.82 5.13
N ILE A 155 4.46 25.68 4.72
CA ILE A 155 4.46 25.20 3.33
C ILE A 155 3.03 24.94 2.82
N VAL A 156 2.12 24.44 3.67
CA VAL A 156 0.73 24.16 3.25
C VAL A 156 -0.09 25.44 3.06
N LYS A 157 0.16 26.48 3.86
CA LYS A 157 -0.51 27.79 3.73
C LYS A 157 -0.29 28.46 2.37
N ARG A 158 0.80 28.14 1.67
CA ARG A 158 1.09 28.72 0.34
C ARG A 158 0.17 28.16 -0.76
N TYR A 159 -0.51 27.04 -0.53
CA TYR A 159 -1.40 26.40 -1.52
C TYR A 159 -2.89 26.73 -1.30
N GLU A 160 -3.27 27.36 -0.18
CA GLU A 160 -4.65 27.81 0.06
C GLU A 160 -5.02 29.11 -0.68
N THR A 161 -4.07 29.76 -1.37
CA THR A 161 -4.32 31.05 -2.07
C THR A 161 -4.64 30.89 -3.57
N VAL A 162 -4.91 29.67 -4.04
CA VAL A 162 -5.22 29.38 -5.46
C VAL A 162 -6.51 28.57 -5.63
N ILE A 163 -7.52 28.86 -4.81
CA ILE A 163 -8.91 28.39 -5.01
C ILE A 163 -9.84 29.59 -4.86
#